data_AF-A0A7S2MN46-F1
#
_entry.id   AF-A0A7S2MN46-F1
#
_cell.length_a   1.000
_cell.length_b   1.000
_cell.length_c   1.000
_cell.angle_alpha   90.00
_cell.angle_beta   90.00
_cell.angle_gamma   90.00
#
_symmetry.space_group_name_H-M   'P 1'
#
loop_
_entity.id
_entity.type
_entity.pdbx_description
1 polymer ?
#
loop_
_entity_poly.entity_id
_entity_poly.type
_entity_poly.pdbx_seq_one_letter_code
_entity_poly.pdbx_strand_id
1 'polypeptide(L)'
;EVSDGIIAPGYLPEALEILKAKKQGKFIVLKADASFVPPTQEYRMVGGIGFVQKRNDELFDKSRLQKVVTKSKDLPDQAQLDLILASIAIKYTQSNSVGYSKGGMMIGVGAGQQSRVDCVKLAARKASTWRLRFHPKVMALSFKAGVKRQDRVNARVRYIEGDMQEAELQQWEKNFDAAPAPLTADEKAQFLQGLSGVAVSSDAFFPFRDSIDACSRIGVSYVAQPGGSVADEEVIAACDAYGMAMAFTDLRLFHH
;
A
#
# COMPACT_ATOMS: atom_id res chain seq x y z
N GLU A 1 -16.64 -10.13 1.12
CA GLU A 1 -15.99 -9.30 0.10
C GLU A 1 -16.99 -8.99 -0.99
N VAL A 2 -17.28 -7.71 -1.13
CA VAL A 2 -18.09 -7.17 -2.22
C VAL A 2 -17.10 -6.70 -3.27
N SER A 3 -17.26 -7.16 -4.51
CA SER A 3 -16.45 -6.76 -5.65
C SER A 3 -17.39 -6.36 -6.78
N ASP A 4 -16.98 -5.38 -7.58
CA ASP A 4 -17.79 -4.86 -8.69
C ASP A 4 -17.53 -5.59 -10.00
N GLY A 5 -16.33 -6.11 -10.20
CA GLY A 5 -15.98 -6.86 -11.40
C GLY A 5 -14.59 -7.48 -11.33
N ILE A 6 -14.22 -8.14 -12.42
CA ILE A 6 -12.90 -8.75 -12.63
C ILE A 6 -12.49 -8.60 -14.10
N ILE A 7 -11.20 -8.43 -14.33
CA ILE A 7 -10.56 -8.47 -15.64
C ILE A 7 -9.40 -9.47 -15.61
N ALA A 8 -9.28 -10.30 -16.64
CA ALA A 8 -8.23 -11.32 -16.76
C ALA A 8 -7.98 -11.66 -18.24
N PRO A 9 -6.82 -12.23 -18.60
CA PRO A 9 -6.55 -12.69 -19.97
C PRO A 9 -7.43 -13.88 -20.39
N GLY A 10 -7.98 -14.62 -19.42
CA GLY A 10 -8.86 -15.75 -19.64
C GLY A 10 -9.43 -16.28 -18.32
N TYR A 11 -10.42 -17.16 -18.43
CA TYR A 11 -11.09 -17.80 -17.30
C TYR A 11 -11.26 -19.28 -17.60
N LEU A 12 -11.00 -20.13 -16.59
CA LEU A 12 -11.42 -21.53 -16.65
C LEU A 12 -12.96 -21.61 -16.71
N PRO A 13 -13.55 -22.59 -17.41
CA PRO A 13 -15.00 -22.72 -17.52
C PRO A 13 -15.71 -22.72 -16.17
N GLU A 14 -15.20 -23.48 -15.20
CA GLU A 14 -15.74 -23.60 -13.85
C GLU A 14 -15.64 -22.28 -13.07
N ALA A 15 -14.56 -21.52 -13.25
CA ALA A 15 -14.39 -20.23 -12.61
C ALA A 15 -15.39 -19.21 -13.17
N LEU A 16 -15.60 -19.21 -14.49
CA LEU A 16 -16.53 -18.30 -15.15
C LEU A 16 -17.98 -18.52 -14.69
N GLU A 17 -18.42 -19.78 -14.52
CA GLU A 17 -19.78 -20.08 -14.02
C GLU A 17 -19.99 -19.57 -12.59
N ILE A 18 -18.99 -19.71 -11.71
CA ILE A 18 -19.04 -19.13 -10.36
C ILE A 18 -19.14 -17.60 -10.42
N LEU A 19 -18.35 -16.95 -11.29
CA LEU A 19 -18.33 -15.49 -11.40
C LEU A 19 -19.65 -14.94 -11.96
N LYS A 20 -20.26 -15.60 -12.96
CA LYS A 20 -21.57 -15.23 -13.52
C LYS A 20 -22.68 -15.25 -12.49
N ALA A 21 -22.66 -16.17 -11.53
CA ALA A 21 -23.69 -16.26 -10.50
C ALA A 21 -23.67 -15.07 -9.49
N LYS A 22 -22.54 -14.34 -9.40
CA LYS A 22 -22.40 -13.22 -8.46
C LYS A 22 -23.32 -12.06 -8.83
N LYS A 23 -23.73 -11.29 -7.81
CA LYS A 23 -24.63 -10.14 -7.95
C LYS A 23 -25.89 -10.45 -8.80
N GLN A 24 -26.47 -11.63 -8.62
CA GLN A 24 -27.67 -12.06 -9.35
C GLN A 24 -27.49 -11.97 -10.88
N GLY A 25 -26.34 -12.40 -11.41
CA GLY A 25 -26.05 -12.34 -12.84
C GLY A 25 -25.42 -11.02 -13.33
N LYS A 26 -25.29 -10.00 -12.47
CA LYS A 26 -24.85 -8.65 -12.86
C LYS A 26 -23.37 -8.37 -12.57
N PHE A 27 -22.59 -9.38 -12.20
CA PHE A 27 -21.17 -9.20 -11.94
C PHE A 27 -20.38 -8.99 -13.24
N ILE A 28 -19.56 -7.93 -13.29
CA ILE A 28 -18.83 -7.56 -14.51
C ILE A 28 -17.62 -8.50 -14.67
N VAL A 29 -17.58 -9.25 -15.78
CA VAL A 29 -16.47 -10.14 -16.13
C VAL A 29 -15.91 -9.73 -17.48
N LEU A 30 -14.69 -9.19 -17.49
CA LEU A 30 -14.01 -8.72 -18.70
C LEU A 30 -12.88 -9.67 -19.06
N LYS A 31 -12.75 -10.00 -20.35
CA LYS A 31 -11.58 -10.68 -20.88
C LYS A 31 -10.67 -9.66 -21.57
N ALA A 32 -9.44 -9.53 -21.12
CA ALA A 32 -8.43 -8.69 -21.74
C ALA A 32 -7.68 -9.46 -22.84
N ASP A 33 -7.39 -8.79 -23.95
CA ASP A 33 -6.41 -9.28 -24.92
C ASP A 33 -5.01 -8.95 -24.40
N ALA A 34 -4.25 -9.99 -24.03
CA ALA A 34 -2.88 -9.83 -23.51
C ALA A 34 -1.88 -9.34 -24.57
N SER A 35 -2.24 -9.41 -25.86
CA SER A 35 -1.40 -8.94 -26.97
C SER A 35 -1.66 -7.48 -27.37
N PHE A 36 -2.68 -6.85 -26.79
CA PHE A 36 -3.01 -5.46 -27.09
C PHE A 36 -1.89 -4.50 -26.66
N VAL A 37 -1.49 -3.62 -27.58
CA VAL A 37 -0.52 -2.55 -27.32
C VAL A 37 -1.23 -1.20 -27.42
N PRO A 38 -1.28 -0.38 -26.35
CA PRO A 38 -1.89 0.93 -26.40
C PRO A 38 -1.06 1.91 -27.26
N PRO A 39 -1.68 2.95 -27.85
CA PRO A 39 -0.97 3.98 -28.59
C PRO A 39 0.05 4.72 -27.71
N THR A 40 1.14 5.17 -28.30
CA THR A 40 2.20 5.91 -27.60
C THR A 40 1.74 7.28 -27.09
N GLN A 41 0.79 7.91 -27.77
CA GLN A 41 0.21 9.19 -27.36
C GLN A 41 -1.14 8.96 -26.68
N GLU A 42 -1.38 9.67 -25.58
CA GLU A 42 -2.67 9.70 -24.89
C GLU A 42 -3.22 11.12 -24.85
N TYR A 43 -4.55 11.23 -24.84
CA TYR A 43 -5.29 12.48 -24.91
C TYR A 43 -6.25 12.59 -23.73
N ARG A 44 -6.34 13.77 -23.11
CA ARG A 44 -7.40 14.11 -22.16
C ARG A 44 -7.94 15.51 -22.45
N MET A 45 -9.24 15.71 -22.23
CA MET A 45 -9.88 17.02 -22.35
C MET A 45 -10.23 17.57 -20.97
N VAL A 46 -9.84 18.82 -20.68
CA VAL A 46 -10.17 19.52 -19.43
C VAL A 46 -10.68 20.92 -19.76
N GLY A 47 -11.91 21.23 -19.38
CA GLY A 47 -12.51 22.56 -19.62
C GLY A 47 -12.59 22.96 -21.09
N GLY A 48 -12.71 21.99 -22.01
CA GLY A 48 -12.72 22.23 -23.46
C GLY A 48 -11.33 22.33 -24.11
N ILE A 49 -10.25 22.25 -23.32
CA ILE A 49 -8.87 22.24 -23.82
C ILE A 49 -8.34 20.80 -23.86
N GLY A 50 -7.73 20.44 -24.99
CA GLY A 50 -7.10 19.14 -25.19
C GLY A 50 -5.64 19.12 -24.72
N PHE A 51 -5.28 18.12 -23.92
CA PHE A 51 -3.91 17.82 -23.52
C PHE A 51 -3.48 16.50 -24.18
N VAL A 52 -2.32 16.50 -24.82
CA VAL A 52 -1.72 15.31 -25.43
C VAL A 52 -0.32 15.11 -24.85
N GLN A 53 0.01 13.87 -24.52
CA GLN A 53 1.35 13.52 -24.08
C GLN A 53 1.74 12.11 -24.53
N LYS A 54 3.04 11.82 -24.52
CA LYS A 54 3.52 10.43 -24.52
C LYS A 54 3.02 9.75 -23.25
N ARG A 55 2.39 8.58 -23.35
CA ARG A 55 1.98 7.77 -22.19
C ARG A 55 3.19 7.34 -21.36
N ASN A 56 2.98 7.07 -20.09
CA ASN A 56 4.02 6.49 -19.23
C ASN A 56 4.22 4.98 -19.53
N ASP A 57 5.04 4.68 -20.54
CA ASP A 57 5.45 3.34 -20.95
C ASP A 57 6.74 2.83 -20.27
N GLU A 58 7.33 3.61 -19.37
CA GLU A 58 8.57 3.26 -18.65
C GLU A 58 8.40 2.00 -17.80
N LEU A 59 9.32 1.05 -17.95
CA LEU A 59 9.35 -0.15 -17.11
C LEU A 59 10.09 0.12 -15.80
N PHE A 60 9.55 -0.44 -14.72
CA PHE A 60 10.22 -0.45 -13.42
C PHE A 60 10.68 -1.88 -13.13
N ASP A 61 11.98 -2.12 -13.27
CA ASP A 61 12.63 -3.41 -13.05
C ASP A 61 13.86 -3.27 -12.14
N LYS A 62 14.63 -4.35 -11.97
CA LYS A 62 15.83 -4.36 -11.13
C LYS A 62 16.88 -3.33 -11.56
N SER A 63 16.94 -2.92 -12.82
CA SER A 63 17.93 -1.92 -13.28
C SER A 63 17.72 -0.57 -12.61
N ARG A 64 16.49 -0.22 -12.25
CA ARG A 64 16.13 1.02 -11.54
C ARG A 64 16.56 1.03 -10.07
N LEU A 65 17.11 -0.07 -9.56
CA LEU A 65 17.53 -0.21 -8.16
C LEU A 65 19.06 -0.30 -7.99
N GLN A 66 19.83 -0.12 -9.07
CA GLN A 66 21.30 -0.28 -9.05
C GLN A 66 22.02 0.85 -8.29
N LYS A 67 21.46 2.05 -8.27
CA LYS A 67 22.06 3.24 -7.66
C LYS A 67 21.69 3.32 -6.17
N VAL A 68 22.26 2.44 -5.36
CA VAL A 68 22.12 2.49 -3.90
C VAL A 68 23.03 3.57 -3.33
N VAL A 69 22.45 4.62 -2.71
CA VAL A 69 23.16 5.85 -2.33
C VAL A 69 23.59 5.90 -0.86
N THR A 70 23.03 5.04 -0.02
CA THR A 70 23.28 4.93 1.44
C THR A 70 24.50 4.08 1.75
N LYS A 71 25.01 4.11 2.99
CA LYS A 71 26.10 3.23 3.47
C LYS A 71 25.70 1.77 3.46
N SER A 72 24.46 1.47 3.86
CA SER A 72 23.90 0.12 3.74
C SER A 72 23.63 -0.18 2.26
N LYS A 73 24.50 -0.99 1.66
CA LYS A 73 24.34 -1.44 0.26
C LYS A 73 23.52 -2.72 0.14
N ASP A 74 23.08 -3.29 1.26
CA ASP A 74 22.36 -4.55 1.26
C ASP A 74 20.94 -4.36 0.72
N LEU A 75 20.69 -4.95 -0.46
CA LEU A 75 19.40 -4.97 -1.11
C LEU A 75 19.09 -6.40 -1.57
N PRO A 76 18.64 -7.28 -0.66
CA PRO A 76 18.37 -8.69 -0.97
C PRO A 76 17.32 -8.84 -2.08
N ASP A 77 17.31 -9.99 -2.75
CA ASP A 77 16.37 -10.25 -3.86
C ASP A 77 14.91 -10.00 -3.49
N GLN A 78 14.48 -10.43 -2.29
CA GLN A 78 13.12 -10.18 -1.83
C GLN A 78 12.83 -8.69 -1.64
N ALA A 79 13.79 -7.90 -1.16
CA ALA A 79 13.64 -6.46 -1.01
C ALA A 79 13.53 -5.76 -2.37
N GLN A 80 14.32 -6.21 -3.36
CA GLN A 80 14.21 -5.71 -4.74
C GLN A 80 12.82 -6.01 -5.33
N LEU A 81 12.30 -7.23 -5.14
CA LEU A 81 10.95 -7.60 -5.59
C LEU A 81 9.88 -6.75 -4.91
N ASP A 82 10.01 -6.50 -3.61
CA ASP A 82 9.07 -5.68 -2.86
C ASP A 82 9.11 -4.21 -3.34
N LEU A 83 10.30 -3.64 -3.57
CA LEU A 83 10.44 -2.30 -4.15
C LEU A 83 9.85 -2.21 -5.55
N ILE A 84 10.13 -3.17 -6.44
CA ILE A 84 9.55 -3.23 -7.78
C ILE A 84 8.02 -3.28 -7.70
N LEU A 85 7.46 -4.14 -6.84
CA LEU A 85 6.02 -4.22 -6.62
C LEU A 85 5.44 -2.88 -6.16
N ALA A 86 6.06 -2.23 -5.17
CA ALA A 86 5.61 -0.93 -4.68
C ALA A 86 5.69 0.15 -5.75
N SER A 87 6.78 0.20 -6.52
CA SER A 87 6.98 1.17 -7.60
C SER A 87 5.97 0.98 -8.74
N ILE A 88 5.70 -0.26 -9.15
CA ILE A 88 4.65 -0.56 -10.14
C ILE A 88 3.27 -0.17 -9.60
N ALA A 89 2.97 -0.47 -8.33
CA ALA A 89 1.69 -0.12 -7.73
C ALA A 89 1.47 1.40 -7.72
N ILE A 90 2.47 2.19 -7.31
CA ILE A 90 2.34 3.65 -7.25
C ILE A 90 2.36 4.31 -8.63
N LYS A 91 3.01 3.71 -9.64
CA LYS A 91 2.92 4.16 -11.04
C LYS A 91 1.48 4.27 -11.54
N TYR A 92 0.59 3.42 -11.03
CA TYR A 92 -0.84 3.39 -11.36
C TYR A 92 -1.74 3.90 -10.23
N THR A 93 -1.16 4.61 -9.25
CA THR A 93 -1.90 5.22 -8.14
C THR A 93 -1.98 6.72 -8.34
N GLN A 94 -3.15 7.31 -8.15
CA GLN A 94 -3.35 8.76 -8.27
C GLN A 94 -2.36 9.52 -7.37
N SER A 95 -1.64 10.48 -7.95
CA SER A 95 -0.57 11.21 -7.29
C SER A 95 -1.06 12.32 -6.35
N ASN A 96 -0.29 12.68 -5.33
CA ASN A 96 0.99 12.04 -4.94
C ASN A 96 0.75 10.73 -4.20
N SER A 97 1.65 9.77 -4.43
CA SER A 97 1.51 8.40 -3.93
C SER A 97 2.79 7.85 -3.30
N VAL A 98 2.58 7.02 -2.26
CA VAL A 98 3.63 6.29 -1.54
C VAL A 98 3.11 4.88 -1.28
N GLY A 99 3.93 3.88 -1.60
CA GLY A 99 3.59 2.46 -1.48
C GLY A 99 4.53 1.75 -0.53
N TYR A 100 3.96 0.98 0.39
CA TYR A 100 4.66 0.09 1.31
C TYR A 100 4.34 -1.36 0.91
N SER A 101 5.37 -2.18 0.80
CA SER A 101 5.27 -3.59 0.44
C SER A 101 6.14 -4.45 1.34
N LYS A 102 5.76 -5.72 1.47
CA LYS A 102 6.53 -6.73 2.20
C LYS A 102 6.14 -8.13 1.75
N GLY A 103 7.11 -8.98 1.43
CA GLY A 103 6.87 -10.40 1.13
C GLY A 103 5.97 -10.61 -0.09
N GLY A 104 6.17 -9.81 -1.14
CA GLY A 104 5.44 -9.91 -2.40
C GLY A 104 4.03 -9.33 -2.37
N MET A 105 3.66 -8.54 -1.35
CA MET A 105 2.34 -7.90 -1.27
C MET A 105 2.43 -6.43 -0.88
N MET A 106 1.47 -5.63 -1.35
CA MET A 106 1.25 -4.27 -0.83
C MET A 106 0.63 -4.35 0.56
N ILE A 107 1.19 -3.61 1.51
CA ILE A 107 0.70 -3.54 2.90
C ILE A 107 0.15 -2.15 3.25
N GLY A 108 0.50 -1.12 2.47
CA GLY A 108 -0.04 0.23 2.63
C GLY A 108 0.16 1.06 1.37
N VAL A 109 -0.85 1.85 0.98
CA VAL A 109 -0.77 2.76 -0.18
C VAL A 109 -1.45 4.08 0.16
N GLY A 110 -0.72 5.18 -0.03
CA GLY A 110 -1.23 6.54 -0.03
C GLY A 110 -1.47 7.02 -1.45
N ALA A 111 -2.58 7.71 -1.67
CA ALA A 111 -3.03 8.14 -2.99
C ALA A 111 -3.67 9.54 -2.90
N GLY A 112 -3.49 10.35 -3.94
CA GLY A 112 -4.15 11.65 -4.10
C GLY A 112 -3.75 12.69 -3.06
N GLN A 113 -2.63 12.51 -2.37
CA GLN A 113 -2.21 13.45 -1.31
C GLN A 113 -1.41 14.61 -1.91
N GLN A 114 -1.46 15.76 -1.25
CA GLN A 114 -0.77 16.98 -1.71
C GLN A 114 0.59 17.15 -1.02
N SER A 115 0.70 16.73 0.23
CA SER A 115 1.92 16.74 1.05
C SER A 115 2.60 15.38 1.05
N ARG A 116 3.92 15.35 0.79
CA ARG A 116 4.69 14.09 0.72
C ARG A 116 4.69 13.36 2.06
N VAL A 117 5.00 14.06 3.15
CA VAL A 117 5.06 13.44 4.49
C VAL A 117 3.69 12.96 4.94
N ASP A 118 2.60 13.63 4.55
CA ASP A 118 1.24 13.18 4.89
C ASP A 118 0.87 11.93 4.09
N CYS A 119 1.31 11.82 2.83
CA CYS A 119 1.18 10.59 2.05
C CYS A 119 1.94 9.42 2.69
N VAL A 120 3.18 9.66 3.13
CA VAL A 120 4.00 8.69 3.87
C VAL A 120 3.28 8.22 5.13
N LYS A 121 2.79 9.16 5.97
CA LYS A 121 2.08 8.85 7.22
C LYS A 121 0.77 8.10 6.97
N LEU A 122 -0.02 8.51 5.97
CA LEU A 122 -1.28 7.85 5.62
C LEU A 122 -1.04 6.40 5.17
N ALA A 123 -0.05 6.19 4.30
CA ALA A 123 0.33 4.86 3.83
C ALA A 123 0.91 4.00 4.96
N ALA A 124 1.72 4.58 5.85
CA ALA A 124 2.23 3.92 7.05
C ALA A 124 1.11 3.50 8.00
N ARG A 125 0.08 4.33 8.24
CA ARG A 125 -1.10 3.96 9.04
C ARG A 125 -1.79 2.71 8.49
N LYS A 126 -1.91 2.59 7.17
CA LYS A 126 -2.46 1.37 6.53
C LYS A 126 -1.58 0.15 6.77
N ALA A 127 -0.25 0.30 6.65
CA ALA A 127 0.70 -0.76 6.96
C ALA A 127 0.65 -1.18 8.45
N SER A 128 0.50 -0.23 9.38
CA SER A 128 0.29 -0.51 10.81
C SER A 128 -0.98 -1.30 11.05
N THR A 129 -2.10 -0.89 10.45
CA THR A 129 -3.37 -1.63 10.56
C THR A 129 -3.24 -3.03 9.97
N TRP A 130 -2.59 -3.17 8.80
CA TRP A 130 -2.29 -4.48 8.22
C TRP A 130 -1.52 -5.37 9.19
N ARG A 131 -0.45 -4.86 9.80
CA ARG A 131 0.35 -5.61 10.77
C ARG A 131 -0.46 -5.99 11.99
N LEU A 132 -1.20 -5.05 12.57
CA LEU A 132 -2.00 -5.26 13.78
C LEU A 132 -3.12 -6.29 13.60
N ARG A 133 -3.58 -6.57 12.37
CA ARG A 133 -4.51 -7.69 12.10
C ARG A 133 -3.97 -9.05 12.53
N PHE A 134 -2.65 -9.18 12.63
CA PHE A 134 -1.98 -10.40 13.10
C PHE A 134 -1.69 -10.39 14.61
N HIS A 135 -2.07 -9.35 15.34
CA HIS A 135 -1.89 -9.29 16.79
C HIS A 135 -2.68 -10.42 17.47
N PRO A 136 -2.12 -11.14 18.47
CA PRO A 136 -2.79 -12.27 19.12
C PRO A 136 -4.21 -11.93 19.62
N LYS A 137 -4.39 -10.80 20.32
CA LYS A 137 -5.73 -10.33 20.74
C LYS A 137 -6.71 -10.13 19.58
N VAL A 138 -6.25 -9.60 18.43
CA VAL A 138 -7.11 -9.37 17.26
C VAL A 138 -7.50 -10.70 16.59
N MET A 139 -6.55 -11.63 16.51
CA MET A 139 -6.77 -12.95 15.93
C MET A 139 -7.68 -13.82 16.82
N ALA A 140 -7.56 -13.67 18.13
CA ALA A 140 -8.33 -14.39 19.15
C ALA A 140 -9.73 -13.83 19.39
N LEU A 141 -10.15 -12.76 18.72
CA LEU A 141 -11.51 -12.22 18.82
C LEU A 141 -12.55 -13.32 18.51
N SER A 142 -13.36 -13.64 19.52
CA SER A 142 -14.37 -14.70 19.48
C SER A 142 -15.76 -14.13 19.19
N PHE A 143 -16.19 -14.26 17.95
CA PHE A 143 -17.48 -13.74 17.48
C PHE A 143 -18.62 -14.70 17.82
N LYS A 144 -19.81 -14.13 18.08
CA LYS A 144 -21.05 -14.90 18.20
C LYS A 144 -21.30 -15.79 16.98
N ALA A 145 -22.01 -16.89 17.21
CA ALA A 145 -22.55 -17.71 16.12
C ALA A 145 -23.44 -16.85 15.20
N GLY A 146 -23.33 -17.04 13.88
CA GLY A 146 -24.12 -16.31 12.89
C GLY A 146 -23.58 -14.95 12.43
N VAL A 147 -22.57 -14.37 13.11
CA VAL A 147 -21.94 -13.11 12.65
C VAL A 147 -21.28 -13.36 11.28
N LYS A 148 -21.66 -12.57 10.27
CA LYS A 148 -21.20 -12.77 8.89
C LYS A 148 -19.72 -12.44 8.74
N ARG A 149 -19.05 -13.08 7.78
CA ARG A 149 -17.61 -12.86 7.51
C ARG A 149 -17.25 -11.38 7.36
N GLN A 150 -18.07 -10.58 6.66
CA GLN A 150 -17.80 -9.15 6.45
C GLN A 150 -17.84 -8.37 7.77
N ASP A 151 -18.84 -8.65 8.61
CA ASP A 151 -19.00 -8.00 9.92
C ASP A 151 -17.82 -8.32 10.84
N ARG A 152 -17.33 -9.57 10.81
CA ARG A 152 -16.11 -9.97 11.55
C ARG A 152 -14.87 -9.19 11.08
N VAL A 153 -14.72 -8.99 9.77
CA VAL A 153 -13.60 -8.21 9.21
C VAL A 153 -13.68 -6.75 9.65
N ASN A 154 -14.85 -6.13 9.51
CA ASN A 154 -15.07 -4.74 9.93
C ASN A 154 -14.83 -4.57 11.44
N ALA A 155 -15.35 -5.49 12.24
CA ALA A 155 -15.18 -5.48 13.69
C ALA A 155 -13.70 -5.59 14.11
N ARG A 156 -12.89 -6.42 13.43
CA ARG A 156 -11.43 -6.49 13.67
C ARG A 156 -10.74 -5.16 13.36
N VAL A 157 -11.12 -4.49 12.27
CA VAL A 157 -10.54 -3.19 11.91
C VAL A 157 -10.88 -2.14 12.95
N ARG A 158 -12.16 -2.02 13.34
CA ARG A 158 -12.59 -1.06 14.37
C ARG A 158 -11.96 -1.33 15.73
N TYR A 159 -11.72 -2.59 16.08
CA TYR A 159 -10.97 -2.96 17.29
C TYR A 159 -9.50 -2.50 17.26
N ILE A 160 -8.85 -2.57 16.09
CA ILE A 160 -7.49 -2.05 15.90
C ILE A 160 -7.46 -0.53 15.99
N GLU A 161 -8.43 0.16 15.39
CA GLU A 161 -8.51 1.62 15.40
C GLU A 161 -8.78 2.13 16.81
N GLY A 162 -9.77 1.55 17.49
CA GLY A 162 -10.05 1.80 18.91
C GLY A 162 -10.56 3.21 19.21
N ASP A 163 -11.02 3.93 18.19
CA ASP A 163 -11.58 5.30 18.27
C ASP A 163 -13.11 5.32 18.18
N MET A 164 -13.74 4.18 18.50
CA MET A 164 -15.21 4.03 18.46
C MET A 164 -15.87 4.97 19.48
N GLN A 165 -16.88 5.69 19.01
CA GLN A 165 -17.77 6.47 19.88
C GLN A 165 -18.73 5.54 20.62
N GLU A 166 -19.35 6.00 21.71
CA GLU A 166 -20.19 5.17 22.58
C GLU A 166 -21.29 4.41 21.81
N ALA A 167 -22.03 5.09 20.93
CA ALA A 167 -23.09 4.47 20.14
C ALA A 167 -22.55 3.39 19.17
N GLU A 168 -21.35 3.61 18.61
CA GLU A 168 -20.70 2.64 17.75
C GLU A 168 -20.20 1.43 18.56
N LEU A 169 -19.61 1.67 19.74
CA LEU A 169 -19.13 0.63 20.64
C LEU A 169 -20.27 -0.31 21.04
N GLN A 170 -21.43 0.23 21.43
CA GLN A 170 -22.62 -0.57 21.77
C GLN A 170 -23.08 -1.46 20.60
N GLN A 171 -22.97 -0.97 19.36
CA GLN A 171 -23.31 -1.76 18.18
C GLN A 171 -22.23 -2.80 17.86
N TRP A 172 -20.97 -2.46 18.05
CA TRP A 172 -19.83 -3.35 17.82
C TRP A 172 -19.80 -4.51 18.83
N GLU A 173 -20.12 -4.26 20.09
CA GLU A 173 -20.18 -5.26 21.17
C GLU A 173 -21.22 -6.35 20.92
N LYS A 174 -22.30 -6.06 20.16
CA LYS A 174 -23.31 -7.06 19.80
C LYS A 174 -22.72 -8.26 19.04
N ASN A 175 -21.57 -8.10 18.39
CA ASN A 175 -20.87 -9.17 17.68
C ASN A 175 -20.25 -10.23 18.59
N PHE A 176 -20.18 -10.00 19.91
CA PHE A 176 -19.45 -10.85 20.86
C PHE A 176 -20.35 -11.29 22.03
N ASP A 177 -20.14 -12.51 22.55
CA ASP A 177 -20.84 -12.98 23.76
C ASP A 177 -20.33 -12.27 25.02
N ALA A 178 -19.04 -11.95 25.06
CA ALA A 178 -18.40 -11.10 26.05
C ALA A 178 -17.55 -10.05 25.35
N ALA A 179 -17.64 -8.79 25.80
CA ALA A 179 -16.85 -7.71 25.25
C ALA A 179 -15.35 -8.01 25.44
N PRO A 180 -14.55 -8.05 24.36
CA PRO A 180 -13.13 -8.34 24.46
C PRO A 180 -12.40 -7.14 25.09
N ALA A 181 -11.35 -7.41 25.87
CA ALA A 181 -10.51 -6.35 26.42
C ALA A 181 -9.92 -5.47 25.30
N PRO A 182 -9.79 -4.15 25.48
CA PRO A 182 -9.25 -3.27 24.46
C PRO A 182 -7.80 -3.63 24.11
N LEU A 183 -7.42 -3.27 22.88
CA LEU A 183 -6.03 -3.30 22.44
C LEU A 183 -5.40 -1.96 22.79
N THR A 184 -4.52 -1.93 23.79
CA THR A 184 -3.93 -0.70 24.33
C THR A 184 -2.90 -0.09 23.37
N ALA A 185 -2.59 1.20 23.55
CA ALA A 185 -1.56 1.88 22.74
C ALA A 185 -0.19 1.22 22.87
N ASP A 186 0.19 0.80 24.08
CA ASP A 186 1.48 0.15 24.36
C ASP A 186 1.57 -1.23 23.70
N GLU A 187 0.50 -2.03 23.75
CA GLU A 187 0.44 -3.32 23.04
C GLU A 187 0.56 -3.16 21.54
N LYS A 188 -0.10 -2.13 20.96
CA LYS A 188 0.05 -1.81 19.53
C LYS A 188 1.49 -1.45 19.23
N ALA A 189 2.10 -0.56 20.01
CA ALA A 189 3.46 -0.08 19.80
C ALA A 189 4.47 -1.25 19.89
N GLN A 190 4.38 -2.08 20.94
CA GLN A 190 5.25 -3.23 21.13
C GLN A 190 5.13 -4.24 19.98
N PHE A 191 3.92 -4.52 19.51
CA PHE A 191 3.73 -5.47 18.41
C PHE A 191 4.24 -4.96 17.06
N LEU A 192 4.14 -3.64 16.83
CA LEU A 192 4.66 -2.97 15.65
C LEU A 192 6.19 -2.93 15.62
N GLN A 193 6.88 -2.88 16.78
CA GLN A 193 8.35 -2.96 16.84
C GLN A 193 8.90 -4.25 16.23
N GLY A 194 8.12 -5.34 16.24
CA GLY A 194 8.49 -6.60 15.59
C GLY A 194 8.36 -6.61 14.06
N LEU A 195 7.87 -5.53 13.44
CA LEU A 195 7.83 -5.38 11.99
C LEU A 195 9.19 -4.82 11.50
N SER A 196 9.81 -5.51 10.55
CA SER A 196 11.07 -5.12 9.92
C SER A 196 11.10 -5.55 8.46
N GLY A 197 12.10 -5.11 7.68
CA GLY A 197 12.27 -5.52 6.29
C GLY A 197 11.09 -5.11 5.40
N VAL A 198 10.49 -3.95 5.68
CA VAL A 198 9.46 -3.34 4.83
C VAL A 198 10.17 -2.52 3.74
N ALA A 199 9.65 -2.60 2.53
CA ALA A 199 10.08 -1.78 1.41
C ALA A 199 9.09 -0.61 1.22
N VAL A 200 9.61 0.57 0.91
CA VAL A 200 8.80 1.76 0.58
C VAL A 200 9.26 2.39 -0.73
N SER A 201 8.31 2.74 -1.59
CA SER A 201 8.56 3.48 -2.83
C SER A 201 7.73 4.77 -2.85
N SER A 202 8.34 5.85 -3.34
CA SER A 202 7.70 7.15 -3.51
C SER A 202 7.67 7.54 -4.99
N ASP A 203 6.55 8.09 -5.47
CA ASP A 203 6.39 8.47 -6.89
C ASP A 203 7.18 9.74 -7.26
N ALA A 204 7.62 10.52 -6.27
CA ALA A 204 8.58 11.61 -6.39
C ALA A 204 9.58 11.61 -5.24
N PHE A 205 10.55 12.52 -5.28
CA PHE A 205 11.56 12.61 -4.23
C PHE A 205 10.99 12.93 -2.85
N PHE A 206 11.74 12.59 -1.80
CA PHE A 206 11.45 13.05 -0.44
C PHE A 206 12.04 14.45 -0.24
N PRO A 207 11.21 15.46 0.06
CA PRO A 207 11.71 16.84 0.19
C PRO A 207 12.52 17.04 1.48
N PHE A 208 12.23 16.27 2.53
CA PHE A 208 12.87 16.38 3.85
C PHE A 208 13.01 15.02 4.51
N ARG A 209 13.88 14.93 5.53
CA ARG A 209 14.13 13.71 6.32
C ARG A 209 12.93 13.21 7.12
N ASP A 210 11.94 14.05 7.39
CA ASP A 210 10.75 13.72 8.19
C ASP A 210 9.96 12.53 7.64
N SER A 211 10.02 12.32 6.31
CA SER A 211 9.47 11.18 5.61
C SER A 211 10.19 9.88 5.99
N ILE A 212 11.52 9.92 6.11
CA ILE A 212 12.33 8.78 6.55
C ILE A 212 12.12 8.52 8.05
N ASP A 213 12.05 9.57 8.86
CA ASP A 213 11.76 9.47 10.31
C ASP A 213 10.35 8.88 10.57
N ALA A 214 9.41 9.04 9.64
CA ALA A 214 8.10 8.38 9.68
C ALA A 214 8.17 6.92 9.22
N CYS A 215 8.90 6.63 8.14
CA CYS A 215 9.13 5.28 7.63
C CYS A 215 9.77 4.35 8.68
N SER A 216 10.73 4.86 9.47
CA SER A 216 11.45 4.07 10.47
C SER A 216 10.54 3.46 11.54
N ARG A 217 9.41 4.12 11.83
CA ARG A 217 8.43 3.68 12.83
C ARG A 217 7.61 2.46 12.41
N ILE A 218 7.66 2.09 11.12
CA ILE A 218 6.90 0.96 10.58
C ILE A 218 7.77 -0.14 9.96
N GLY A 219 9.02 -0.24 10.41
CA GLY A 219 9.90 -1.35 10.05
C GLY A 219 10.48 -1.27 8.64
N VAL A 220 10.50 -0.07 8.05
CA VAL A 220 11.14 0.15 6.75
C VAL A 220 12.64 -0.12 6.86
N SER A 221 13.13 -0.92 5.92
CA SER A 221 14.57 -1.19 5.75
C SER A 221 15.06 -0.85 4.35
N TYR A 222 14.14 -0.71 3.37
CA TYR A 222 14.46 -0.52 1.97
C TYR A 222 13.63 0.62 1.39
N VAL A 223 14.27 1.56 0.69
CA VAL A 223 13.63 2.78 0.18
C VAL A 223 13.96 2.95 -1.31
N ALA A 224 12.95 3.24 -2.14
CA ALA A 224 13.13 3.68 -3.51
C ALA A 224 12.50 5.06 -3.71
N GLN A 225 13.28 5.99 -4.26
CA GLN A 225 12.80 7.31 -4.66
C GLN A 225 13.59 7.81 -5.88
N PRO A 226 13.08 8.77 -6.67
CA PRO A 226 13.76 9.21 -7.89
C PRO A 226 15.11 9.91 -7.65
N GLY A 227 15.29 10.55 -6.48
CA GLY A 227 16.35 11.53 -6.27
C GLY A 227 16.04 12.88 -6.92
N GLY A 228 16.93 13.85 -6.74
CA GLY A 228 16.81 15.20 -7.27
C GLY A 228 16.26 16.23 -6.29
N SER A 229 16.22 15.93 -4.98
CA SER A 229 15.89 16.90 -3.94
C SER A 229 17.13 17.76 -3.61
N VAL A 230 16.92 19.04 -3.32
CA VAL A 230 17.98 19.89 -2.74
C VAL A 230 18.45 19.39 -1.37
N ALA A 231 17.64 18.57 -0.69
CA ALA A 231 17.93 17.98 0.61
C ALA A 231 18.27 16.48 0.53
N ASP A 232 18.66 15.96 -0.64
CA ASP A 232 18.95 14.52 -0.80
C ASP A 232 20.04 14.03 0.18
N GLU A 233 21.07 14.83 0.45
CA GLU A 233 22.11 14.48 1.44
C GLU A 233 21.53 14.28 2.84
N GLU A 234 20.60 15.12 3.28
CA GLU A 234 19.94 15.00 4.58
C GLU A 234 19.05 13.75 4.64
N VAL A 235 18.33 13.47 3.56
CA VAL A 235 17.47 12.29 3.43
C VAL A 235 18.28 10.99 3.42
N ILE A 236 19.43 10.98 2.73
CA ILE A 236 20.37 9.85 2.73
C ILE A 236 20.96 9.65 4.13
N ALA A 237 21.39 10.73 4.79
CA ALA A 237 21.93 10.66 6.15
C ALA A 237 20.90 10.13 7.15
N ALA A 238 19.61 10.48 6.98
CA ALA A 238 18.53 9.92 7.79
C ALA A 238 18.36 8.41 7.56
N CYS A 239 18.44 7.93 6.32
CA CYS A 239 18.41 6.50 6.03
C CYS A 239 19.59 5.76 6.67
N ASP A 240 20.80 6.32 6.55
CA ASP A 240 22.00 5.78 7.20
C ASP A 240 21.85 5.69 8.72
N ALA A 241 21.25 6.71 9.35
CA ALA A 241 21.02 6.72 10.80
C ALA A 241 20.07 5.60 11.27
N TYR A 242 19.17 5.15 10.40
CA TYR A 242 18.26 4.03 10.66
C TYR A 242 18.71 2.70 10.05
N GLY A 243 19.88 2.65 9.40
CA GLY A 243 20.39 1.45 8.73
C GLY A 243 19.59 1.02 7.50
N MET A 244 18.86 1.93 6.86
CA MET A 244 18.07 1.65 5.67
C MET A 244 18.93 1.70 4.39
N ALA A 245 18.65 0.80 3.45
CA ALA A 245 19.18 0.90 2.09
C ALA A 245 18.23 1.73 1.22
N MET A 246 18.75 2.75 0.57
CA MET A 246 18.02 3.63 -0.36
C MET A 246 18.59 3.56 -1.76
N ALA A 247 17.72 3.30 -2.74
CA ALA A 247 18.02 3.37 -4.17
C ALA A 247 17.42 4.62 -4.81
N PHE A 248 18.23 5.33 -5.59
CA PHE A 248 17.77 6.39 -6.50
C PHE A 248 17.37 5.78 -7.83
N THR A 249 16.11 5.97 -8.23
CA THR A 249 15.53 5.30 -9.41
C THR A 249 15.69 6.10 -10.70
N ASP A 250 16.00 7.40 -10.58
CA ASP A 250 16.05 8.38 -11.67
C ASP A 250 14.75 8.37 -12.52
N LEU A 251 13.60 8.00 -11.91
CA LEU A 251 12.30 7.89 -12.58
C LEU A 251 11.16 8.36 -11.68
N ARG A 252 10.54 9.49 -12.04
CA ARG A 252 9.32 10.01 -11.41
C ARG A 252 8.07 9.31 -11.96
N LEU A 253 7.12 8.99 -11.09
CA LEU A 253 5.97 8.11 -11.39
C LEU A 253 4.61 8.79 -11.19
N PHE A 254 4.48 10.08 -11.55
CA PHE A 254 3.19 10.78 -11.39
C PHE A 254 2.07 10.20 -12.25
N HIS A 255 0.85 10.20 -11.70
CA HIS A 255 -0.37 9.73 -12.36
C HIS A 255 -1.58 10.58 -11.95
N HIS A 256 -2.33 11.10 -12.94
CA HIS A 256 -3.47 12.00 -12.79
C HIS A 256 -4.56 11.70 -13.82
#